data_AF-A0A1V4MHY6-F1
#
_entry.id   AF-A0A1V4MHY6-F1
#
_cell.length_a   1.000
_cell.length_b   1.000
_cell.length_c   1.000
_cell.angle_alpha   90.00
_cell.angle_beta   90.00
_cell.angle_gamma   90.00
#
_symmetry.space_group_name_H-M   'P 1'
#
loop_
_entity.id
_entity.type
_entity.pdbx_description
1 polymer ?
#
loop_
_entity_poly.entity_id
_entity_poly.type
_entity_poly.pdbx_seq_one_letter_code
_entity_poly.pdbx_strand_id
1 'polypeptide(L)'
;MRIDMPCGVLYNLSNIILDLNGTITVDGGFVDGIVERLKKISEIMNTYVLTADTGRTLEHLTDQLVGECGIKTHKLKSGRGDLQKLAFLEGLGSDKTAAVGNGRNDAQMLKKAKLGLCVIGKEGASIDALMASDAVFLNICDAMDFFLKPTRMIATLRK
;
A
#
# COMPACT_ATOMS: atom_id res chain seq x y z
N MET A 1 -6.89 -4.12 12.04
CA MET A 1 -7.14 -2.75 12.57
C MET A 1 -8.62 -2.36 12.44
N ARG A 2 -9.18 -1.69 13.45
CA ARG A 2 -10.54 -1.11 13.42
C ARG A 2 -10.50 0.38 13.76
N ILE A 3 -11.15 1.22 12.95
CA ILE A 3 -11.28 2.67 13.18
C ILE A 3 -12.75 3.06 12.95
N ASP A 4 -13.39 3.58 13.99
CA ASP A 4 -14.74 4.14 13.92
C ASP A 4 -14.63 5.66 13.65
N MET A 5 -15.16 6.11 12.51
CA MET A 5 -15.18 7.53 12.14
C MET A 5 -16.34 8.27 12.83
N PRO A 6 -16.18 9.56 13.17
CA PRO A 6 -17.26 10.37 13.75
C PRO A 6 -18.55 10.40 12.91
N CYS A 7 -18.43 10.26 11.59
CA CYS A 7 -19.55 10.24 10.65
C CYS A 7 -20.25 8.86 10.53
N GLY A 8 -19.92 7.90 11.39
CA GLY A 8 -20.50 6.54 11.40
C GLY A 8 -19.87 5.57 10.40
N VAL A 9 -18.88 6.00 9.61
CA VAL A 9 -18.13 5.10 8.72
C VAL A 9 -17.17 4.24 9.55
N LEU A 10 -17.22 2.93 9.34
CA LEU A 10 -16.28 1.99 9.94
C LEU A 10 -15.23 1.53 8.94
N TYR A 11 -13.96 1.64 9.32
CA TYR A 11 -12.83 0.98 8.67
C TYR A 11 -12.42 -0.25 9.47
N ASN A 12 -12.78 -1.44 8.99
CA ASN A 12 -12.32 -2.71 9.53
C ASN A 12 -11.29 -3.32 8.58
N LEU A 13 -10.03 -2.90 8.73
CA LEU A 13 -8.95 -3.24 7.81
C LEU A 13 -8.18 -4.44 8.35
N SER A 14 -8.29 -5.58 7.66
CA SER A 14 -7.55 -6.80 7.98
C SER A 14 -6.29 -6.96 7.15
N ASN A 15 -6.25 -6.34 5.96
CA ASN A 15 -5.17 -6.49 5.00
C ASN A 15 -4.68 -5.13 4.52
N ILE A 16 -3.40 -5.08 4.14
CA ILE A 16 -2.82 -3.97 3.39
C ILE A 16 -2.03 -4.52 2.21
N ILE A 17 -2.23 -3.92 1.03
CA ILE A 17 -1.49 -4.21 -0.19
C ILE A 17 -0.64 -2.99 -0.53
N LEU A 18 0.65 -3.22 -0.79
CA LEU A 18 1.62 -2.21 -1.17
C LEU A 18 2.16 -2.53 -2.56
N ASP A 19 2.21 -1.53 -3.43
CA ASP A 19 3.12 -1.58 -4.57
C ASP A 19 4.58 -1.46 -4.11
N LEU A 20 5.52 -2.01 -4.90
CA LEU A 20 6.94 -1.99 -4.59
C LEU A 20 7.63 -0.73 -5.14
N ASN A 21 7.77 -0.64 -6.46
CA ASN A 21 8.59 0.37 -7.14
C ASN A 21 7.89 1.73 -7.26
N GLY A 22 8.53 2.79 -6.79
CA GLY A 22 7.93 4.13 -6.72
C GLY A 22 7.01 4.32 -5.51
N THR A 23 6.79 3.27 -4.72
CA THR A 23 5.98 3.29 -3.51
C THR A 23 6.83 3.04 -2.27
N ILE A 24 7.32 1.81 -2.04
CA ILE A 24 8.18 1.50 -0.88
C ILE A 24 9.67 1.61 -1.20
N THR A 25 10.03 1.58 -2.49
CA THR A 25 11.39 1.79 -2.99
C THR A 25 11.48 3.03 -3.88
N VAL A 26 12.68 3.63 -3.95
CA VAL A 26 13.08 4.66 -4.91
C VAL A 26 14.43 4.26 -5.48
N ASP A 27 14.59 4.31 -6.80
CA ASP A 27 15.84 3.97 -7.51
C ASP A 27 16.41 2.59 -7.10
N GLY A 28 15.53 1.63 -6.78
CA GLY A 28 15.90 0.26 -6.42
C GLY A 28 16.38 0.08 -4.96
N GLY A 29 16.19 1.07 -4.08
CA GLY A 29 16.45 0.96 -2.64
C GLY A 29 15.24 1.33 -1.80
N PHE A 30 15.17 0.85 -0.55
CA PHE A 30 14.10 1.24 0.38
C PHE A 30 14.14 2.73 0.71
N VAL A 31 12.96 3.31 0.88
CA VAL A 31 12.85 4.65 1.48
C VAL A 31 13.28 4.58 2.95
N ASP A 32 14.13 5.51 3.38
CA ASP A 32 14.63 5.54 4.76
C ASP A 32 13.50 5.49 5.80
N GLY A 33 13.60 4.55 6.73
CA GLY A 33 12.65 4.34 7.82
C GLY A 33 11.38 3.56 7.44
N ILE A 34 11.28 3.01 6.21
CA ILE A 34 10.10 2.23 5.80
C ILE A 34 10.07 0.85 6.45
N VAL A 35 11.22 0.19 6.61
CA VAL A 35 11.29 -1.19 7.10
C VAL A 35 10.75 -1.30 8.52
N GLU A 36 11.13 -0.39 9.43
CA GLU A 36 10.63 -0.42 10.81
C GLU A 36 9.12 -0.16 10.90
N ARG A 37 8.59 0.65 9.97
CA ARG A 37 7.14 0.91 9.89
C ARG A 37 6.40 -0.29 9.35
N LEU A 38 6.90 -0.91 8.28
CA LEU A 38 6.34 -2.10 7.68
C LEU A 38 6.29 -3.27 8.67
N LYS A 39 7.30 -3.42 9.52
CA LYS A 39 7.28 -4.39 10.63
C LYS A 39 6.14 -4.13 11.62
N LYS A 40 5.93 -2.88 12.04
CA LYS A 40 4.81 -2.52 12.93
C LYS A 40 3.45 -2.70 12.26
N ILE A 41 3.39 -2.48 10.95
CA ILE A 41 2.15 -2.67 10.17
C ILE A 41 1.81 -4.16 10.05
N SER A 42 2.79 -5.04 9.82
CA SER A 42 2.55 -6.48 9.72
C SER A 42 2.10 -7.12 11.04
N GLU A 43 2.38 -6.49 12.18
CA GLU A 43 1.86 -6.90 13.48
C GLU A 43 0.35 -6.64 13.64
N ILE A 44 -0.24 -5.70 12.90
CA ILE A 44 -1.64 -5.27 13.06
C ILE A 44 -2.55 -5.59 11.86
N MET A 45 -1.97 -5.94 10.71
CA MET A 45 -2.65 -6.28 9.46
C MET A 45 -1.86 -7.32 8.68
N ASN A 46 -2.54 -8.14 7.87
CA ASN A 46 -1.85 -8.97 6.90
C ASN A 46 -1.27 -8.07 5.80
N THR A 47 0.05 -8.06 5.66
CA THR A 47 0.75 -7.17 4.74
C THR A 47 1.24 -7.91 3.51
N TYR A 48 0.89 -7.37 2.34
CA TYR A 48 1.22 -7.92 1.03
C TYR A 48 1.96 -6.89 0.19
N VAL A 49 3.02 -7.32 -0.50
CA VAL A 49 3.71 -6.50 -1.51
C VAL A 49 3.51 -7.11 -2.88
N LEU A 50 2.99 -6.32 -3.83
CA LEU A 50 2.82 -6.72 -5.22
C LEU A 50 3.91 -6.09 -6.07
N THR A 51 4.59 -6.90 -6.88
CA THR A 51 5.61 -6.41 -7.81
C THR A 51 5.55 -7.14 -9.13
N ALA A 52 5.73 -6.42 -10.24
CA ALA A 52 5.92 -7.00 -11.57
C ALA A 52 7.40 -7.20 -11.93
N ASP A 53 8.31 -6.66 -11.11
CA ASP A 53 9.74 -6.65 -11.38
C ASP A 53 10.41 -7.91 -10.81
N THR A 54 11.44 -8.36 -11.51
CA THR A 54 12.17 -9.61 -11.29
C THR A 54 13.68 -9.38 -11.16
N GLY A 55 14.15 -8.14 -11.07
CA GLY A 55 15.57 -7.85 -10.93
C GLY A 55 16.17 -8.40 -9.63
N ARG A 56 17.46 -8.80 -9.67
CA ARG A 56 18.19 -9.35 -8.51
C ARG A 56 18.15 -8.43 -7.28
N THR A 57 18.28 -7.12 -7.49
CA THR A 57 18.20 -6.11 -6.43
C THR A 57 16.87 -6.18 -5.70
N LEU A 58 15.76 -6.35 -6.43
CA LEU A 58 14.43 -6.42 -5.85
C LEU A 58 14.16 -7.76 -5.16
N GLU A 59 14.75 -8.86 -5.64
CA GLU A 59 14.67 -10.16 -4.95
C GLU A 59 15.26 -10.04 -3.53
N HIS A 60 16.44 -9.43 -3.39
CA HIS A 60 17.04 -9.19 -2.08
C HIS A 60 16.18 -8.30 -1.16
N LEU A 61 15.55 -7.26 -1.70
CA LEU A 61 14.63 -6.41 -0.94
C LEU A 61 13.40 -7.20 -0.48
N THR A 62 12.81 -8.02 -1.37
CA THR A 62 11.68 -8.86 -1.00
C THR A 62 12.04 -9.91 0.05
N ASP A 63 13.23 -10.49 -0.03
CA ASP A 63 13.73 -11.43 0.98
C ASP A 63 13.89 -10.75 2.33
N GLN A 64 14.40 -9.51 2.36
CA GLN A 64 14.49 -8.71 3.58
C GLN A 64 13.10 -8.45 4.18
N LEU A 65 12.10 -8.07 3.38
CA LEU A 65 10.74 -7.85 3.88
C LEU A 65 10.10 -9.14 4.42
N VAL A 66 10.34 -10.28 3.78
CA VAL A 66 9.86 -11.57 4.26
C VAL A 66 10.54 -11.94 5.58
N GLY A 67 11.87 -11.84 5.65
CA GLY A 67 12.66 -12.27 6.81
C GLY A 67 12.52 -11.36 8.03
N GLU A 68 12.55 -10.04 7.84
CA GLU A 68 12.57 -9.07 8.94
C GLU A 68 11.17 -8.62 9.36
N CYS A 69 10.22 -8.58 8.42
CA CYS A 69 8.88 -8.03 8.63
C CYS A 69 7.76 -9.08 8.53
N GLY A 70 8.04 -10.31 8.09
CA GLY A 70 7.02 -11.34 7.87
C GLY A 70 6.01 -10.98 6.77
N ILE A 71 6.40 -10.12 5.83
CA ILE A 71 5.54 -9.63 4.76
C ILE A 71 5.44 -10.67 3.65
N LYS A 72 4.24 -10.84 3.09
CA LYS A 72 4.01 -11.75 1.96
C LYS A 72 4.22 -11.01 0.66
N THR A 73 5.08 -11.54 -0.21
CA THR A 73 5.35 -10.95 -1.52
C THR A 73 4.61 -11.74 -2.59
N HIS A 74 4.04 -11.06 -3.58
CA HIS A 74 3.37 -11.69 -4.70
C HIS A 74 3.86 -11.08 -6.01
N LYS A 75 4.43 -11.95 -6.85
CA LYS A 75 5.00 -11.58 -8.13
C LYS A 75 3.93 -11.62 -9.21
N LEU A 76 3.69 -10.48 -9.84
CA LEU A 76 2.78 -10.35 -10.96
C LEU A 76 3.39 -11.00 -12.20
N LYS A 77 2.55 -11.61 -13.02
CA LYS A 77 2.94 -12.14 -14.32
C LYS A 77 3.03 -10.99 -15.33
N SER A 78 3.73 -11.23 -16.43
CA SER A 78 3.78 -10.28 -17.55
C SER A 78 2.37 -9.96 -18.08
N GLY A 79 2.19 -8.74 -18.58
CA GLY A 79 0.91 -8.27 -19.14
C GLY A 79 0.20 -7.26 -18.25
N ARG A 80 -1.11 -7.44 -18.07
CA ARG A 80 -2.01 -6.47 -17.40
C ARG A 80 -1.86 -6.50 -15.89
N GLY A 81 -0.80 -5.86 -15.39
CA GLY A 81 -0.51 -5.76 -13.95
C GLY A 81 -1.64 -5.08 -13.17
N ASP A 82 -2.35 -4.13 -13.79
CA ASP A 82 -3.50 -3.45 -13.20
C ASP A 82 -4.65 -4.40 -12.86
N LEU A 83 -5.01 -5.28 -13.79
CA LEU A 83 -6.06 -6.28 -13.59
C LEU A 83 -5.64 -7.36 -12.59
N GLN A 84 -4.36 -7.74 -12.58
CA GLN A 84 -3.83 -8.71 -11.62
C GLN A 84 -3.85 -8.14 -10.19
N LYS A 85 -3.45 -6.87 -9.99
CA LYS A 85 -3.52 -6.18 -8.69
C LYS A 85 -4.97 -6.08 -8.20
N LEU A 86 -5.90 -5.72 -9.09
CA LEU A 86 -7.33 -5.68 -8.76
C LEU A 86 -7.86 -7.07 -8.36
N ALA A 87 -7.55 -8.11 -9.13
CA ALA A 87 -7.98 -9.47 -8.81
C ALA A 87 -7.40 -9.97 -7.47
N PHE A 88 -6.16 -9.61 -7.15
CA PHE A 88 -5.54 -9.93 -5.87
C PHE A 88 -6.27 -9.25 -4.70
N LEU A 89 -6.61 -7.96 -4.85
CA LEU A 89 -7.44 -7.22 -3.89
C LEU A 89 -8.81 -7.87 -3.69
N GLU A 90 -9.49 -8.22 -4.77
CA GLU A 90 -10.81 -8.86 -4.72
C GLU A 90 -10.74 -10.22 -4.02
N GLY A 91 -9.72 -11.04 -4.30
CA GLY A 91 -9.50 -12.31 -3.62
C GLY A 91 -9.24 -12.19 -2.12
N LEU A 92 -8.64 -11.09 -1.67
CA LEU A 92 -8.48 -10.79 -0.24
C LEU A 92 -9.73 -10.21 0.41
N GLY A 93 -10.67 -9.69 -0.37
CA GLY A 93 -11.84 -8.93 0.08
C GLY A 93 -11.55 -7.43 0.13
N SER A 94 -12.10 -6.69 -0.83
CA SER A 94 -11.82 -5.27 -1.03
C SER A 94 -12.33 -4.38 0.12
N ASP A 95 -13.44 -4.76 0.74
CA ASP A 95 -14.12 -4.07 1.85
C ASP A 95 -13.37 -4.09 3.20
N LYS A 96 -12.34 -4.95 3.30
CA LYS A 96 -11.47 -5.08 4.48
C LYS A 96 -9.99 -4.86 4.18
N THR A 97 -9.68 -4.32 3.01
CA THR A 97 -8.30 -4.19 2.53
C THR A 97 -7.96 -2.73 2.23
N ALA A 98 -6.83 -2.27 2.76
CA ALA A 98 -6.20 -1.03 2.34
C ALA A 98 -5.24 -1.30 1.18
N ALA A 99 -5.07 -0.32 0.30
CA ALA A 99 -4.14 -0.40 -0.82
C ALA A 99 -3.31 0.88 -0.91
N VAL A 100 -2.01 0.74 -1.21
CA VAL A 100 -1.09 1.86 -1.35
C VAL A 100 -0.28 1.71 -2.63
N GLY A 101 -0.19 2.78 -3.43
CA GLY A 101 0.54 2.79 -4.69
C GLY A 101 0.71 4.19 -5.26
N ASN A 102 1.36 4.30 -6.40
CA ASN A 102 1.59 5.55 -7.10
C ASN A 102 1.38 5.44 -8.62
N GLY A 103 1.43 4.22 -9.15
CA GLY A 103 1.47 3.93 -10.57
C GLY A 103 0.10 3.94 -11.22
N ARG A 104 0.08 4.12 -12.54
CA ARG A 104 -1.15 4.04 -13.33
C ARG A 104 -1.84 2.68 -13.20
N ASN A 105 -1.05 1.63 -13.04
CA ASN A 105 -1.53 0.27 -12.82
C ASN A 105 -2.12 0.04 -11.42
N ASP A 106 -1.95 0.96 -10.47
CA ASP A 106 -2.55 0.87 -9.13
C ASP A 106 -3.95 1.46 -9.07
N ALA A 107 -4.32 2.34 -10.00
CA ALA A 107 -5.53 3.14 -9.92
C ALA A 107 -6.81 2.32 -9.67
N GLN A 108 -6.95 1.16 -10.32
CA GLN A 108 -8.12 0.30 -10.12
C GLN A 108 -8.15 -0.34 -8.73
N MET A 109 -6.99 -0.81 -8.24
CA MET A 109 -6.84 -1.36 -6.90
C MET A 109 -7.13 -0.30 -5.83
N LEU A 110 -6.53 0.90 -5.97
CA LEU A 110 -6.74 2.02 -5.05
C LEU A 110 -8.22 2.41 -4.96
N LYS A 111 -8.89 2.55 -6.12
CA LYS A 111 -10.31 2.93 -6.19
C LYS A 111 -11.25 1.92 -5.54
N LYS A 112 -10.89 0.63 -5.59
CA LYS A 112 -11.76 -0.46 -5.11
C LYS A 112 -11.49 -0.88 -3.68
N ALA A 113 -10.32 -0.57 -3.15
CA ALA A 113 -9.97 -0.85 -1.77
C ALA A 113 -10.91 -0.10 -0.81
N LYS A 114 -11.09 -0.63 0.40
CA LYS A 114 -11.80 0.06 1.47
C LYS A 114 -11.13 1.38 1.83
N LEU A 115 -9.81 1.42 1.70
CA LEU A 115 -8.98 2.61 1.83
C LEU A 115 -7.86 2.56 0.78
N GLY A 116 -7.92 3.42 -0.22
CA GLY A 116 -6.86 3.60 -1.21
C GLY A 116 -6.00 4.82 -0.89
N LEU A 117 -4.68 4.64 -0.76
CA LEU A 117 -3.74 5.73 -0.50
C LEU A 117 -2.79 5.90 -1.69
N CYS A 118 -2.63 7.13 -2.19
CA CYS A 118 -1.63 7.44 -3.19
C CYS A 118 -0.36 7.99 -2.51
N VAL A 119 0.82 7.53 -2.92
CA VAL A 119 2.10 8.12 -2.51
C VAL A 119 2.72 8.82 -3.72
N ILE A 120 3.05 10.10 -3.59
CA ILE A 120 3.72 10.85 -4.68
C ILE A 120 5.17 10.40 -4.82
N GLY A 121 5.88 10.23 -3.71
CA GLY A 121 7.26 9.78 -3.72
C GLY A 121 8.21 10.74 -4.46
N LYS A 122 9.43 10.28 -4.73
CA LYS A 122 10.43 11.04 -5.50
C LYS A 122 10.30 10.83 -7.01
N GLU A 123 9.68 9.73 -7.43
CA GLU A 123 9.45 9.37 -8.83
C GLU A 123 8.14 9.95 -9.39
N GLY A 124 7.34 10.60 -8.54
CA GLY A 124 6.02 11.12 -8.87
C GLY A 124 4.92 10.06 -8.79
N ALA A 125 3.69 10.52 -8.99
CA ALA A 125 2.51 9.65 -9.07
C ALA A 125 1.72 9.95 -10.34
N SER A 126 1.09 8.90 -10.88
CA SER A 126 0.17 9.07 -12.00
C SER A 126 -1.09 9.83 -11.57
N ILE A 127 -1.63 10.65 -12.47
CA ILE A 127 -2.90 11.35 -12.25
C ILE A 127 -4.02 10.33 -11.97
N ASP A 128 -4.01 9.19 -12.67
CA ASP A 128 -5.00 8.13 -12.49
C ASP A 128 -4.99 7.56 -11.06
N ALA A 129 -3.81 7.33 -10.47
CA ALA A 129 -3.68 6.88 -9.07
C ALA A 129 -4.13 7.95 -8.08
N LEU A 130 -3.72 9.20 -8.30
CA LEU A 130 -4.05 10.34 -7.44
C LEU A 130 -5.57 10.56 -7.37
N MET A 131 -6.26 10.52 -8.51
CA MET A 131 -7.71 10.70 -8.59
C MET A 131 -8.50 9.48 -8.09
N ALA A 132 -7.86 8.31 -7.99
CA ALA A 132 -8.48 7.08 -7.52
C ALA A 132 -8.37 6.85 -6.01
N SER A 133 -7.49 7.58 -5.32
CA SER A 133 -7.22 7.43 -3.89
C SER A 133 -8.13 8.26 -2.98
N ASP A 134 -8.33 7.79 -1.74
CA ASP A 134 -9.01 8.51 -0.67
C ASP A 134 -8.13 9.58 -0.01
N ALA A 135 -6.81 9.36 0.03
CA ALA A 135 -5.84 10.34 0.53
C ALA A 135 -4.49 10.20 -0.18
N VAL A 136 -3.75 11.32 -0.20
CA VAL A 136 -2.47 11.44 -0.91
C VAL A 136 -1.37 11.85 0.07
N PHE A 137 -0.20 11.20 -0.04
CA PHE A 137 0.97 11.44 0.80
C PHE A 137 2.19 11.78 -0.04
N LEU A 138 3.09 12.59 0.50
CA LEU A 138 4.36 12.89 -0.17
C LEU A 138 5.33 11.70 -0.14
N ASN A 139 5.32 10.91 0.92
CA ASN A 139 6.17 9.74 1.09
C ASN A 139 5.44 8.59 1.77
N ILE A 140 5.97 7.38 1.58
CA ILE A 140 5.39 6.14 2.10
C ILE A 140 5.45 6.04 3.64
N CYS A 141 6.46 6.62 4.27
CA CYS A 141 6.58 6.59 5.73
C CYS A 141 5.42 7.33 6.39
N ASP A 142 4.98 8.46 5.83
CA ASP A 142 3.80 9.20 6.30
C ASP A 142 2.50 8.42 6.06
N ALA A 143 2.40 7.72 4.91
CA ALA A 143 1.27 6.85 4.63
C ALA A 143 1.19 5.66 5.62
N MET A 144 2.32 5.07 6.02
CA MET A 144 2.33 4.03 7.06
C MET A 144 2.00 4.61 8.45
N ASP A 145 2.54 5.79 8.77
CA ASP A 145 2.21 6.50 10.00
C ASP A 145 0.71 6.84 10.10
N PHE A 146 0.00 6.94 8.97
CA PHE A 146 -1.45 7.13 8.93
C PHE A 146 -2.22 5.99 9.63
N PHE A 147 -1.74 4.75 9.46
CA PHE A 147 -2.28 3.58 10.15
C PHE A 147 -1.74 3.46 11.58
N LEU A 148 -0.45 3.77 11.80
CA LEU A 148 0.16 3.67 13.14
C LEU A 148 -0.32 4.76 14.10
N LYS A 149 -0.86 5.87 13.58
CA LYS A 149 -1.41 7.00 14.35
C LYS A 149 -2.84 7.28 13.89
N PRO A 150 -3.84 6.48 14.32
CA PRO A 150 -5.22 6.53 13.79
C PRO A 150 -5.89 7.91 13.87
N THR A 151 -5.48 8.77 14.79
CA THR A 151 -5.96 10.16 14.89
C THR A 151 -5.67 10.97 13.63
N ARG A 152 -4.57 10.69 12.90
CA ARG A 152 -4.26 11.29 11.59
C ARG A 152 -5.28 10.86 10.54
N MET A 153 -5.61 9.58 10.52
CA MET A 153 -6.62 9.04 9.61
C MET A 153 -8.00 9.66 9.82
N ILE A 154 -8.43 9.77 11.08
CA ILE A 154 -9.69 10.44 11.42
C ILE A 154 -9.64 11.91 10.99
N ALA A 155 -8.56 12.64 11.29
CA ALA A 155 -8.46 14.05 10.97
C ALA A 155 -8.55 14.34 9.45
N THR A 156 -7.96 13.48 8.63
CA THR A 156 -7.93 13.63 7.17
C THR A 156 -9.22 13.20 6.49
N LEU A 157 -9.86 12.11 6.95
CA LEU A 157 -10.99 11.49 6.24
C LEU A 157 -12.36 11.75 6.89
N ARG A 158 -12.42 12.34 8.09
CA ARG A 158 -13.71 12.73 8.68
C ARG A 158 -14.45 13.69 7.75
N LYS A 159 -15.76 13.50 7.66
CA LYS A 159 -16.69 14.42 6.99
C LYS A 159 -17.33 15.33 8.02
#